data_AF-A0A922CAG0-F1
#
_entry.id   AF-A0A922CAG0-F1
#
_cell.length_a   1.000
_cell.length_b   1.000
_cell.length_c   1.000
_cell.angle_alpha   90.00
_cell.angle_beta   90.00
_cell.angle_gamma   90.00
#
_symmetry.space_group_name_H-M   'P 1'
#
loop_
_entity.id
_entity.type
_entity.pdbx_description
1 polymer ?
#
loop_
_entity_poly.entity_id
_entity_poly.type
_entity_poly.pdbx_seq_one_letter_code
_entity_poly.pdbx_strand_id
1 'polypeptide(L)'
;MWKISYFLFVFGVAANLKHAYAVTEEERLMLDSLMKPKVLACVEEFGLKDFSIEDIRKDHEIDPCLLQCFLKKAEVFVDGMINLEKADETLREVINDEDEVEQIMEKGKECADEANGSDVSGDDEDCARVAIFHSCLREKNGLFMATS
;
A
#
# COMPACT_ATOMS: atom_id res chain seq x y z
N MET A 1 7.33 -19.93 12.17
CA MET A 1 7.07 -18.63 12.82
C MET A 1 7.41 -17.51 11.84
N TRP A 2 6.67 -17.40 10.72
CA TRP A 2 6.99 -16.51 9.60
C TRP A 2 5.68 -16.23 8.85
N LYS A 3 4.91 -15.23 9.27
CA LYS A 3 3.69 -14.76 8.56
C LYS A 3 3.47 -13.24 8.67
N ILE A 4 4.48 -12.50 9.13
CA ILE A 4 4.39 -11.06 9.49
C ILE A 4 4.72 -10.11 8.33
N SER A 5 5.04 -10.61 7.14
CA SER A 5 5.60 -9.71 6.12
C SER A 5 4.78 -9.62 4.82
N TYR A 6 3.68 -10.38 4.70
CA TYR A 6 2.51 -9.93 3.91
C TYR A 6 1.83 -8.71 4.56
N PHE A 7 1.98 -8.63 5.89
CA PHE A 7 1.39 -7.66 6.80
C PHE A 7 1.82 -6.22 6.52
N LEU A 8 2.98 -6.00 5.89
CA LEU A 8 3.55 -4.65 5.68
C LEU A 8 3.15 -4.03 4.34
N PHE A 9 2.76 -4.83 3.33
CA PHE A 9 2.42 -4.31 2.00
C PHE A 9 1.01 -3.74 1.92
N VAL A 10 0.11 -4.15 2.82
CA VAL A 10 -1.30 -3.81 2.75
C VAL A 10 -1.62 -2.66 3.72
N PHE A 11 -1.20 -2.72 4.98
CA PHE A 11 -1.30 -1.60 5.93
C PHE A 11 -0.22 -1.81 6.97
N GLY A 12 0.75 -0.92 7.06
CA GLY A 12 1.17 -0.64 8.42
C GLY A 12 0.37 0.57 8.90
N VAL A 13 -0.10 0.45 10.12
CA VAL A 13 0.14 1.39 11.22
C VAL A 13 0.51 0.46 12.35
N ALA A 14 1.71 0.57 12.92
CA ALA A 14 2.03 0.12 14.28
C ALA A 14 3.55 0.06 14.48
N ALA A 15 4.16 1.16 14.94
CA ALA A 15 5.47 1.05 15.58
C ALA A 15 5.81 2.10 16.64
N ASN A 16 4.93 3.05 17.02
CA ASN A 16 5.31 4.07 18.02
C ASN A 16 4.29 4.44 19.09
N LEU A 17 3.21 3.67 19.25
CA LEU A 17 2.31 3.84 20.38
C LEU A 17 2.37 2.58 21.23
N LYS A 18 2.79 2.73 22.49
CA LYS A 18 2.94 1.66 23.48
C LYS A 18 1.61 0.94 23.84
N HIS A 19 0.59 1.01 23.00
CA HIS A 19 -0.72 0.38 23.15
C HIS A 19 -1.51 0.22 21.81
N ALA A 20 -0.87 0.17 20.64
CA ALA A 20 -1.61 0.06 19.37
C ALA A 20 -1.89 -1.40 18.94
N TYR A 21 -3.10 -1.87 19.22
CA TYR A 21 -3.77 -2.91 18.44
C TYR A 21 -4.30 -2.27 17.15
N ALA A 22 -3.44 -2.02 16.17
CA ALA A 22 -3.81 -1.22 14.99
C ALA A 22 -4.70 -1.98 13.99
N VAL A 23 -4.54 -3.29 13.87
CA VAL A 23 -5.44 -4.09 13.02
C VAL A 23 -5.62 -5.46 13.67
N THR A 24 -6.86 -5.85 13.91
CA THR A 24 -7.21 -7.19 14.41
C THR A 24 -6.92 -8.25 13.35
N GLU A 25 -6.80 -9.52 13.77
CA GLU A 25 -6.60 -10.61 12.81
C GLU A 25 -7.75 -10.74 11.81
N GLU A 26 -8.97 -10.39 12.23
CA GLU A 26 -10.16 -10.38 11.39
C GLU A 26 -10.10 -9.29 10.32
N GLU A 27 -9.82 -8.05 10.71
CA GLU A 27 -9.65 -6.91 9.80
C GLU A 27 -8.55 -7.22 8.77
N ARG A 28 -7.47 -7.85 9.21
CA ARG A 28 -6.38 -8.31 8.33
C ARG A 28 -6.83 -9.33 7.29
N LEU A 29 -7.64 -10.31 7.68
CA LEU A 29 -8.08 -11.39 6.77
C LEU A 29 -9.07 -10.86 5.72
N MET A 30 -9.96 -9.95 6.11
CA MET A 30 -10.86 -9.29 5.16
C MET A 30 -10.08 -8.54 4.10
N LEU A 31 -9.04 -7.84 4.53
CA LEU A 31 -8.22 -7.01 3.67
C LEU A 31 -7.32 -7.81 2.73
N ASP A 32 -6.73 -8.90 3.21
CA ASP A 32 -6.04 -9.88 2.37
C ASP A 32 -6.98 -10.43 1.28
N SER A 33 -8.22 -10.78 1.67
CA SER A 33 -9.23 -11.27 0.73
C SER A 33 -9.60 -10.23 -0.35
N LEU A 34 -9.60 -8.94 -0.01
CA LEU A 34 -9.91 -7.85 -0.94
C LEU A 34 -8.74 -7.53 -1.88
N MET A 35 -7.52 -7.56 -1.37
CA MET A 35 -6.33 -7.10 -2.11
C MET A 35 -5.65 -8.20 -2.92
N LYS A 36 -5.67 -9.45 -2.45
CA LYS A 36 -5.00 -10.58 -3.12
C LYS A 36 -5.45 -10.79 -4.58
N PRO A 37 -6.74 -10.73 -4.94
CA PRO A 37 -7.15 -10.85 -6.34
C PRO A 37 -6.54 -9.77 -7.24
N LYS A 38 -6.38 -8.54 -6.72
CA LYS A 38 -5.80 -7.40 -7.45
C LYS A 38 -4.31 -7.60 -7.70
N VAL A 39 -3.57 -8.06 -6.69
CA VAL A 39 -2.14 -8.40 -6.82
C VAL A 39 -1.94 -9.52 -7.84
N LEU A 40 -2.73 -10.59 -7.76
CA LEU A 40 -2.63 -11.71 -8.69
C LEU A 40 -2.92 -11.30 -10.13
N ALA A 41 -3.90 -10.41 -10.35
CA ALA A 41 -4.17 -9.88 -11.69
C ALA A 41 -2.96 -9.12 -12.25
N CYS A 42 -2.27 -8.31 -11.44
CA CYS A 42 -1.07 -7.61 -11.87
C CYS A 42 0.12 -8.54 -12.14
N VAL A 43 0.31 -9.55 -11.30
CA VAL A 43 1.34 -10.59 -11.51
C VAL A 43 1.13 -11.31 -12.84
N GLU A 44 -0.12 -11.62 -13.18
CA GLU A 44 -0.48 -12.23 -14.46
C GLU A 44 -0.24 -11.27 -15.63
N GLU A 45 -0.65 -10.00 -15.52
CA GLU A 45 -0.44 -8.97 -16.56
C GLU A 45 1.05 -8.75 -16.86
N PHE A 46 1.92 -8.79 -15.84
CA PHE A 46 3.36 -8.63 -15.99
C PHE A 46 4.09 -9.95 -16.34
N GLY A 47 3.36 -11.06 -16.44
CA GLY A 47 3.94 -12.36 -16.79
C GLY A 47 4.87 -12.94 -15.73
N LEU A 48 4.76 -12.51 -14.48
CA LEU A 48 5.62 -12.93 -13.38
C LEU A 48 5.16 -14.30 -12.85
N LYS A 49 5.34 -15.34 -13.65
CA LYS A 49 4.84 -16.71 -13.37
C LYS A 49 5.45 -17.36 -12.13
N ASP A 50 6.65 -16.92 -11.74
CA ASP A 50 7.36 -17.40 -10.55
C ASP A 50 7.24 -16.42 -9.37
N PHE A 51 6.43 -15.36 -9.50
CA PHE A 51 6.23 -14.40 -8.42
C PHE A 51 5.50 -15.06 -7.27
N SER A 52 6.23 -15.30 -6.19
CA SER A 52 5.61 -15.55 -4.91
C SER A 52 5.31 -14.23 -4.24
N ILE A 53 4.13 -14.13 -3.63
CA ILE A 53 3.84 -13.06 -2.66
C ILE A 53 4.89 -13.08 -1.51
N GLU A 54 5.55 -14.22 -1.27
CA GLU A 54 6.67 -14.32 -0.34
C GLU A 54 7.98 -13.68 -0.82
N ASP A 55 8.08 -13.28 -2.08
CA ASP A 55 9.28 -12.61 -2.60
C ASP A 55 9.20 -11.09 -2.42
N ILE A 56 8.01 -10.49 -2.52
CA ILE A 56 7.71 -9.15 -2.00
C ILE A 56 8.08 -9.04 -0.50
N ARG A 57 7.96 -10.16 0.20
CA ARG A 57 8.22 -10.27 1.63
C ARG A 57 9.70 -10.19 2.00
N LYS A 58 10.58 -10.54 1.06
CA LYS A 58 12.03 -10.63 1.28
C LYS A 58 12.78 -9.47 0.66
N ASP A 59 12.23 -8.90 -0.41
CA ASP A 59 12.80 -7.76 -1.09
C ASP A 59 12.10 -6.49 -0.61
N HIS A 60 12.85 -5.54 -0.06
CA HIS A 60 12.30 -4.26 0.41
C HIS A 60 11.95 -3.30 -0.75
N GLU A 61 12.21 -3.73 -1.99
CA GLU A 61 11.99 -2.98 -3.21
C GLU A 61 10.93 -3.70 -4.04
N ILE A 62 9.70 -3.20 -3.95
CA ILE A 62 8.62 -3.57 -4.86
C ILE A 62 8.84 -2.83 -6.17
N ASP A 63 8.70 -3.54 -7.28
CA ASP A 63 8.69 -2.93 -8.61
C ASP A 63 7.62 -1.83 -8.69
N PRO A 64 7.99 -0.56 -8.99
CA PRO A 64 7.05 0.55 -8.99
C PRO A 64 5.89 0.39 -9.98
N CYS A 65 6.10 -0.29 -11.10
CA CYS A 65 5.04 -0.53 -12.08
C CYS A 65 4.10 -1.65 -11.64
N LEU A 66 4.60 -2.66 -10.93
CA LEU A 66 3.74 -3.65 -10.28
C LEU A 66 2.87 -2.99 -9.19
N LEU A 67 3.46 -2.09 -8.40
CA LEU A 67 2.73 -1.30 -7.41
C LEU A 67 1.69 -0.38 -8.07
N GLN A 68 2.06 0.28 -9.16
CA GLN A 68 1.14 1.11 -9.93
C GLN A 68 -0.06 0.31 -10.45
N CYS A 69 0.18 -0.89 -11.00
CA CYS A 69 -0.89 -1.78 -11.44
C CYS A 69 -1.82 -2.11 -10.27
N PHE A 70 -1.25 -2.47 -9.12
CA PHE A 70 -2.04 -2.81 -7.94
C PHE A 70 -2.91 -1.64 -7.49
N LEU A 71 -2.34 -0.44 -7.37
CA LEU A 71 -3.08 0.78 -7.00
C LEU A 71 -4.16 1.10 -8.03
N LYS A 72 -3.91 0.87 -9.32
CA LYS A 72 -4.92 1.03 -10.38
C LYS A 72 -6.07 0.05 -10.21
N LYS A 73 -5.80 -1.23 -9.93
CA LYS A 73 -6.85 -2.23 -9.65
C LYS A 73 -7.57 -1.98 -8.32
N ALA A 74 -6.92 -1.31 -7.38
CA ALA A 74 -7.51 -0.85 -6.14
C ALA A 74 -8.28 0.47 -6.29
N GLU A 75 -8.28 1.06 -7.50
CA GLU A 75 -8.90 2.36 -7.80
C GLU A 75 -8.32 3.51 -6.96
N VAL A 76 -7.07 3.32 -6.50
CA VAL A 76 -6.27 4.32 -5.79
C VAL A 76 -5.37 5.12 -6.74
N PHE A 77 -5.15 4.60 -7.94
CA PHE A 77 -4.43 5.30 -9.02
C PHE A 77 -5.34 5.43 -10.24
N VAL A 78 -5.81 6.65 -10.51
CA VAL A 78 -6.82 6.96 -11.54
C VAL A 78 -6.34 8.16 -12.35
N ASP A 79 -6.43 8.07 -13.69
CA ASP A 79 -6.04 9.14 -14.61
C ASP A 79 -4.63 9.70 -14.36
N GLY A 80 -3.68 8.81 -14.03
CA GLY A 80 -2.30 9.18 -13.74
C GLY A 80 -2.08 9.72 -12.34
N MET A 81 -3.09 9.84 -11.47
CA MET A 81 -2.95 10.47 -10.16
C MET A 81 -3.33 9.51 -9.03
N ILE A 82 -2.74 9.73 -7.86
CA ILE A 82 -3.18 9.09 -6.63
C ILE A 82 -4.50 9.73 -6.19
N ASN A 83 -5.54 8.92 -6.06
CA ASN A 83 -6.86 9.28 -5.55
C ASN A 83 -7.22 8.34 -4.39
N LEU A 84 -7.44 8.88 -3.20
CA LEU A 84 -7.63 8.08 -1.99
C LEU A 84 -9.11 7.79 -1.67
N GLU A 85 -10.06 8.19 -2.51
CA GLU A 85 -11.49 7.99 -2.26
C GLU A 85 -11.83 6.51 -2.03
N LYS A 86 -11.40 5.62 -2.94
CA LYS A 86 -11.62 4.18 -2.76
C LYS A 86 -10.85 3.60 -1.58
N ALA A 87 -9.69 4.17 -1.26
CA ALA A 87 -8.91 3.76 -0.10
C ALA A 87 -9.65 4.08 1.20
N ASP A 88 -10.25 5.26 1.33
CA ASP A 88 -11.08 5.65 2.48
C ASP A 88 -12.30 4.73 2.63
N GLU A 89 -13.03 4.49 1.53
CA GLU A 89 -14.17 3.56 1.55
C GLU A 89 -13.77 2.16 2.04
N THR A 90 -12.70 1.60 1.46
CA THR A 90 -12.23 0.26 1.80
C THR A 90 -11.74 0.19 3.26
N LEU A 91 -11.06 1.25 3.71
CA LEU A 91 -10.57 1.36 5.08
C LEU A 91 -11.72 1.40 6.08
N ARG A 92 -12.77 2.18 5.82
CA ARG A 92 -13.94 2.27 6.70
C ARG A 92 -14.82 1.02 6.68
N GLU A 93 -14.78 0.25 5.60
CA GLU A 93 -15.44 -1.06 5.52
C GLU A 93 -14.75 -2.12 6.37
N VAL A 94 -13.45 -1.96 6.62
CA VAL A 94 -12.61 -2.97 7.27
C VAL A 94 -12.26 -2.58 8.70
N ILE A 95 -11.72 -1.38 8.91
CA ILE A 95 -11.24 -0.91 10.21
C ILE A 95 -12.40 -0.28 10.98
N ASN A 96 -12.63 -0.78 12.19
CA ASN A 96 -13.73 -0.30 13.05
C ASN A 96 -13.40 0.99 13.82
N ASP A 97 -12.11 1.33 13.95
CA ASP A 97 -11.64 2.52 14.63
C ASP A 97 -11.53 3.70 13.64
N GLU A 98 -12.44 4.67 13.77
CA GLU A 98 -12.47 5.85 12.89
C GLU A 98 -11.25 6.75 13.07
N ASP A 99 -10.72 6.88 14.29
CA ASP A 99 -9.53 7.72 14.57
C ASP A 99 -8.30 7.13 13.87
N GLU A 100 -8.24 5.80 13.77
CA GLU A 100 -7.19 5.09 13.04
C GLU A 100 -7.31 5.30 11.53
N VAL A 101 -8.51 5.18 10.97
CA VAL A 101 -8.75 5.46 9.55
C VAL A 101 -8.36 6.90 9.21
N GLU A 102 -8.74 7.87 10.04
CA GLU A 102 -8.39 9.27 9.82
C GLU A 102 -6.87 9.51 9.81
N GLN A 103 -6.13 8.89 10.73
CA GLN A 103 -4.66 8.99 10.75
C GLN A 103 -3.99 8.35 9.54
N ILE A 104 -4.54 7.23 9.04
CA ILE A 104 -4.05 6.58 7.81
C ILE A 104 -4.29 7.51 6.62
N MET A 105 -5.50 8.07 6.53
CA MET A 105 -5.90 8.92 5.41
C MET A 105 -5.18 10.27 5.40
N GLU A 106 -4.88 10.86 6.56
CA GLU A 106 -4.09 12.08 6.65
C GLU A 106 -2.69 11.88 6.07
N LYS A 107 -1.98 10.82 6.50
CA LYS A 107 -0.65 10.48 5.98
C LYS A 107 -0.69 10.12 4.49
N GLY A 108 -1.71 9.36 4.09
CA GLY A 108 -1.95 9.04 2.69
C GLY A 108 -2.10 10.30 1.86
N LYS A 109 -2.89 11.26 2.32
CA LYS A 109 -3.14 12.51 1.61
C LYS A 109 -1.87 13.34 1.45
N GLU A 110 -1.07 13.49 2.51
CA GLU A 110 0.20 14.20 2.42
C GLU A 110 1.14 13.58 1.37
N CYS A 111 1.21 12.25 1.32
CA CYS A 111 2.02 11.56 0.31
C CYS A 111 1.43 11.63 -1.09
N ALA A 112 0.11 11.62 -1.22
CA ALA A 112 -0.57 11.79 -2.49
C ALA A 112 -0.30 13.18 -3.06
N ASP A 113 -0.36 14.21 -2.22
CA ASP A 113 -0.05 15.59 -2.61
C ASP A 113 1.41 15.73 -3.08
N GLU A 114 2.36 15.09 -2.39
CA GLU A 114 3.77 15.06 -2.79
C GLU A 114 3.97 14.35 -4.14
N ALA A 115 3.39 13.16 -4.31
CA ALA A 115 3.51 12.38 -5.53
C ALA A 115 2.85 13.09 -6.72
N ASN A 116 1.62 13.57 -6.56
CA ASN A 116 0.87 14.24 -7.62
C ASN A 116 1.46 15.60 -7.98
N GLY A 117 2.13 16.28 -7.04
CA GLY A 117 2.84 17.54 -7.27
C GLY A 117 4.24 17.39 -7.86
N SER A 118 4.75 16.16 -7.98
CA SER A 118 6.08 15.91 -8.50
C SER A 118 6.11 15.95 -10.03
N ASP A 119 7.15 16.60 -10.58
CA ASP A 119 7.40 16.64 -12.03
C ASP A 119 8.08 15.34 -12.48
N VAL A 120 7.27 14.34 -12.79
CA VAL A 120 7.68 13.07 -13.39
C VAL A 120 7.43 13.15 -14.90
N SER A 121 8.38 12.65 -15.69
CA SER A 121 8.28 12.67 -17.16
C SER A 121 8.88 11.43 -17.79
N GLY A 122 8.34 11.03 -18.94
CA GLY A 122 8.79 9.87 -19.71
C GLY A 122 7.77 8.74 -19.73
N ASP A 123 8.12 7.63 -20.38
CA ASP A 123 7.20 6.51 -20.63
C ASP A 123 6.77 5.77 -19.35
N ASP A 124 7.48 5.96 -18.23
CA ASP A 124 7.24 5.33 -16.92
C ASP A 124 6.81 6.33 -15.83
N GLU A 125 6.26 7.49 -16.23
CA GLU A 125 5.91 8.57 -15.28
C GLU A 125 4.91 8.12 -14.20
N ASP A 126 3.95 7.27 -14.54
CA ASP A 126 2.96 6.74 -13.60
C ASP A 126 3.60 5.83 -12.54
N CYS A 127 4.56 4.99 -12.96
CA CYS A 127 5.31 4.14 -12.03
C CYS A 127 6.21 4.98 -11.13
N ALA A 128 6.85 6.03 -11.67
CA ALA A 128 7.67 6.96 -10.90
C ALA A 128 6.84 7.72 -9.85
N ARG A 129 5.65 8.19 -10.22
CA ARG A 129 4.71 8.85 -9.29
C ARG A 129 4.34 7.95 -8.13
N VAL A 130 4.04 6.68 -8.43
CA VAL A 130 3.71 5.67 -7.41
C VAL A 130 4.91 5.32 -6.53
N ALA A 131 6.14 5.31 -7.08
CA ALA A 131 7.35 5.13 -6.28
C ALA A 131 7.53 6.27 -5.26
N ILE A 132 7.27 7.52 -5.65
CA ILE A 132 7.32 8.69 -4.75
C ILE A 132 6.28 8.53 -3.65
N PHE A 133 5.03 8.23 -4.01
CA PHE A 133 3.96 7.99 -3.04
C PHE A 133 4.34 6.91 -2.02
N HIS A 134 4.84 5.76 -2.51
CA HIS A 134 5.29 4.67 -1.66
C HIS A 134 6.46 5.09 -0.77
N SER A 135 7.47 5.78 -1.30
CA SER A 135 8.62 6.25 -0.52
C SER A 135 8.18 7.18 0.61
N CYS A 136 7.32 8.16 0.31
CA CYS A 136 6.75 9.05 1.30
C CYS A 136 6.00 8.28 2.40
N LEU A 137 5.20 7.27 2.04
CA LEU A 137 4.51 6.42 3.02
C LEU A 137 5.50 5.66 3.90
N ARG A 138 6.64 5.21 3.36
CA ARG A 138 7.71 4.57 4.15
C ARG A 138 8.43 5.54 5.09
N GLU A 139 8.45 6.83 4.77
CA GLU A 139 9.14 7.86 5.55
C GLU A 139 8.26 8.44 6.67
N LYS A 140 7.01 8.78 6.37
CA LYS A 140 6.04 9.33 7.35
C LYS A 140 5.62 8.32 8.42
N ASN A 141 6.03 7.09 8.22
CA ASN A 141 5.42 5.95 8.85
C ASN A 141 6.56 4.93 8.94
N GLY A 142 7.05 4.65 10.16
CA GLY A 142 7.88 3.48 10.49
C GLY A 142 7.11 2.17 10.28
N LEU A 143 6.64 1.99 9.06
CA LEU A 143 5.47 1.25 8.63
C LEU A 143 5.82 0.19 7.61
N PHE A 144 6.90 0.49 6.91
CA PHE A 144 7.61 -0.42 6.03
C PHE A 144 9.03 -0.70 6.52
N MET A 145 9.48 -0.07 7.62
CA MET A 145 10.77 -0.34 8.25
C MET A 145 10.69 -0.26 9.78
N ALA A 146 10.48 -1.41 10.42
CA ALA A 146 10.98 -1.71 11.76
C ALA A 146 10.91 -3.24 12.03
N THR A 147 11.78 -4.02 11.39
CA THR A 147 12.29 -5.23 12.04
C THR A 147 13.78 -5.39 11.72
N SER A 148 14.59 -4.66 12.46
CA SER A 148 15.86 -5.21 12.95
C SER A 148 15.65 -5.68 14.38
#